data_AF-A0A2V7EBP7-F1
#
_entry.id   AF-A0A2V7EBP7-F1
#
_cell.length_a   1.000
_cell.length_b   1.000
_cell.length_c   1.000
_cell.angle_alpha   90.00
_cell.angle_beta   90.00
_cell.angle_gamma   90.00
#
_symmetry.space_group_name_H-M   'P 1'
#
loop_
_entity.id
_entity.type
_entity.pdbx_description
1 polymer ?
#
loop_
_entity_poly.entity_id
_entity_poly.type
_entity_poly.pdbx_seq_one_letter_code
_entity_poly.pdbx_strand_id
1 'polypeptide(L)'
;DDAADRLKSLIGATASSDLNVARALAYGGYSYVLLGEGWCESPVKLSAPLPSDSLLRRAITHFDEAITVATAGSIGANVTAAQDLINMSRVGAARAALKLGDAALARTYASLVPANYEKLAYYSSNTVRENNALNALTHASGASLGMYVKFQGLNDPRVPQPAATQLGLTGGSIYTPLTPYMYTGWVPSGSASPRIAVNSNIKFATALEAQYVLAETDGPTPATLNFVNQRRAVGGQGAVALTGAALMTELAEQRARDFYLTGQRLGDLRRYLKGGTDLFPTGKYPVFNDSYGAAKCLIVPLSEKAGNPNY
;
A
#
# COMPACT_ATOMS: atom_id res chain seq x y z
N ASP A 1 -3.84 -18.43 2.80
CA ASP A 1 -3.30 -19.75 3.22
C ASP A 1 -4.32 -20.85 3.08
N ASP A 2 -5.35 -20.89 3.92
CA ASP A 2 -6.33 -21.99 3.90
C ASP A 2 -6.99 -22.19 2.51
N ALA A 3 -7.32 -21.11 1.80
CA ALA A 3 -7.85 -21.21 0.45
C ALA A 3 -6.87 -21.85 -0.55
N ALA A 4 -5.59 -21.50 -0.51
CA ALA A 4 -4.57 -22.07 -1.40
C ALA A 4 -4.30 -23.54 -1.04
N ASP A 5 -4.21 -23.87 0.25
CA ASP A 5 -4.01 -25.24 0.74
C ASP A 5 -5.18 -26.15 0.33
N ARG A 6 -6.42 -25.68 0.51
CA ARG A 6 -7.63 -26.40 0.08
C ARG A 6 -7.68 -26.59 -1.43
N LEU A 7 -7.35 -25.56 -2.21
CA LEU A 7 -7.30 -25.67 -3.67
C LEU A 7 -6.27 -26.72 -4.10
N LYS A 8 -5.04 -26.65 -3.57
CA LYS A 8 -3.98 -27.62 -3.85
C LYS A 8 -4.43 -29.05 -3.51
N SER A 9 -5.05 -29.25 -2.35
CA SER A 9 -5.58 -30.56 -1.95
C SER A 9 -6.69 -31.07 -2.86
N LEU A 10 -7.55 -30.18 -3.37
CA LEU A 10 -8.70 -30.57 -4.19
C LEU A 10 -8.28 -31.00 -5.61
N ILE A 11 -7.33 -30.29 -6.22
CA ILE A 11 -6.97 -30.49 -7.64
C ILE A 11 -5.67 -31.30 -7.81
N GLY A 12 -4.94 -31.56 -6.73
CA GLY A 12 -3.77 -32.44 -6.72
C GLY A 12 -2.64 -31.94 -7.62
N ALA A 13 -2.12 -32.80 -8.49
CA ALA A 13 -0.93 -32.52 -9.31
C ALA A 13 -1.08 -31.29 -10.24
N THR A 14 -2.31 -30.97 -10.68
CA THR A 14 -2.57 -29.81 -11.54
C THR A 14 -2.39 -28.48 -10.81
N ALA A 15 -2.34 -28.49 -9.48
CA ALA A 15 -2.14 -27.28 -8.68
C ALA A 15 -0.84 -26.53 -9.00
N SER A 16 0.17 -27.24 -9.51
CA SER A 16 1.47 -26.65 -9.87
C SER A 16 1.43 -25.71 -11.09
N SER A 17 0.32 -25.70 -11.85
CA SER A 17 0.13 -24.83 -13.01
C SER A 17 -1.27 -24.18 -13.08
N ASP A 18 -2.06 -24.29 -12.01
CA ASP A 18 -3.41 -23.73 -11.95
C ASP A 18 -3.40 -22.24 -11.57
N LEU A 19 -3.98 -21.39 -12.42
CA LEU A 19 -4.00 -19.94 -12.18
C LEU A 19 -4.87 -19.51 -10.99
N ASN A 20 -5.82 -20.32 -10.54
CA ASN A 20 -6.58 -20.02 -9.32
C ASN A 20 -5.73 -20.28 -8.07
N VAL A 21 -4.86 -21.29 -8.09
CA VAL A 21 -3.85 -21.49 -7.04
C VAL A 21 -2.89 -20.30 -7.00
N ALA A 22 -2.33 -19.90 -8.14
CA ALA A 22 -1.47 -18.71 -8.21
C ALA A 22 -2.18 -17.44 -7.73
N ARG A 23 -3.47 -17.27 -8.07
CA ARG A 23 -4.29 -16.14 -7.62
C ARG A 23 -4.50 -16.15 -6.10
N ALA A 24 -4.87 -17.30 -5.53
CA ALA A 24 -5.06 -17.44 -4.09
C ALA A 24 -3.75 -17.15 -3.32
N LEU A 25 -2.62 -17.60 -3.85
CA LEU A 25 -1.30 -17.32 -3.29
C LEU A 25 -0.94 -15.84 -3.37
N ALA A 26 -1.12 -15.19 -4.52
CA ALA A 26 -0.81 -13.77 -4.70
C ALA A 26 -1.61 -12.87 -3.75
N TYR A 27 -2.94 -13.08 -3.63
CA TYR A 27 -3.75 -12.34 -2.66
C TYR A 27 -3.45 -12.73 -1.20
N GLY A 28 -3.06 -13.98 -0.96
CA GLY A 28 -2.53 -14.42 0.34
C GLY A 28 -1.27 -13.66 0.74
N GLY A 29 -0.33 -13.47 -0.19
CA GLY A 29 0.87 -12.67 0.02
C GLY A 29 0.54 -11.22 0.40
N TYR A 30 -0.39 -10.57 -0.29
CA TYR A 30 -0.84 -9.23 0.08
C TYR A 30 -1.54 -9.17 1.44
N SER A 31 -2.27 -10.21 1.82
CA SER A 31 -2.88 -10.30 3.16
C SER A 31 -1.80 -10.31 4.23
N TYR A 32 -0.72 -11.07 4.03
CA TYR A 32 0.43 -11.08 4.94
C TYR A 32 1.20 -9.77 4.98
N VAL A 33 1.33 -9.08 3.84
CA VAL A 33 1.89 -7.72 3.79
C VAL A 33 1.07 -6.79 4.69
N LEU A 34 -0.26 -6.79 4.59
CA LEU A 34 -1.12 -5.93 5.40
C LEU A 34 -0.98 -6.24 6.90
N LEU A 35 -0.93 -7.51 7.28
CA LEU A 35 -0.70 -7.91 8.68
C LEU A 35 0.69 -7.46 9.17
N GLY A 36 1.74 -7.69 8.37
CA GLY A 36 3.11 -7.32 8.71
C GLY A 36 3.32 -5.81 8.80
N GLU A 37 2.68 -5.02 7.93
CA GLU A 37 2.76 -3.56 7.93
C GLU A 37 1.88 -2.92 9.01
N GLY A 38 0.70 -3.49 9.25
CA GLY A 38 -0.33 -2.93 10.12
C GLY A 38 -0.08 -3.20 11.60
N TRP A 39 0.21 -4.45 11.97
CA TRP A 39 0.28 -4.89 13.36
C TRP A 39 1.72 -5.20 13.77
N CYS A 40 2.02 -5.06 15.07
CA CYS A 40 3.33 -5.46 15.62
C CYS A 40 3.52 -6.98 15.59
N GLU A 41 2.42 -7.69 15.81
CA GLU A 41 2.34 -9.14 15.76
C GLU A 41 0.94 -9.54 15.30
N SER A 42 0.79 -10.74 14.73
CA SER A 42 -0.52 -11.30 14.43
C SER A 42 -0.49 -12.82 14.52
N PRO A 43 -1.40 -13.44 15.29
CA PRO A 43 -1.61 -14.89 15.19
C PRO A 43 -2.25 -15.23 13.84
N VAL A 44 -1.90 -16.38 13.28
CA VAL A 44 -2.45 -16.84 11.99
C VAL A 44 -2.83 -18.31 12.11
N LYS A 45 -4.09 -18.63 11.80
CA LYS A 45 -4.65 -19.99 11.97
C LYS A 45 -4.44 -20.53 13.40
N LEU A 46 -4.83 -19.76 14.42
CA LEU A 46 -4.65 -20.09 15.84
C LEU A 46 -3.19 -20.36 16.25
N SER A 47 -2.20 -19.86 15.49
CA SER A 47 -0.80 -19.93 15.92
C SER A 47 -0.54 -19.03 17.12
N ALA A 48 0.63 -19.20 17.74
CA ALA A 48 1.21 -18.13 18.55
C ALA A 48 1.38 -16.84 17.74
N PRO A 49 1.41 -15.65 18.38
CA PRO A 49 1.58 -14.38 17.69
C PRO A 49 2.87 -14.36 16.87
N LEU A 50 2.76 -14.06 15.58
CA LEU A 50 3.90 -13.95 14.69
C LEU A 50 4.34 -12.50 14.59
N PRO A 51 5.64 -12.20 14.76
CA PRO A 51 6.12 -10.83 14.59
C PRO A 51 6.02 -10.39 13.13
N SER A 52 5.96 -9.08 12.89
CA SER A 52 5.85 -8.48 11.56
C SER A 52 6.86 -9.02 10.54
N ASP A 53 8.13 -9.14 10.90
CA ASP A 53 9.17 -9.65 9.99
C ASP A 53 8.89 -11.10 9.56
N SER A 54 8.30 -11.92 10.42
CA SER A 54 7.91 -13.29 10.06
C SER A 54 6.69 -13.31 9.12
N LEU A 55 5.73 -12.40 9.29
CA LEU A 55 4.59 -12.26 8.40
C LEU A 55 5.05 -11.78 7.01
N LEU A 56 5.96 -10.81 6.94
CA LEU A 56 6.53 -10.32 5.68
C LEU A 56 7.33 -11.40 4.94
N ARG A 57 8.09 -12.24 5.67
CA ARG A 57 8.74 -13.41 5.06
C ARG A 57 7.74 -14.41 4.49
N ARG A 58 6.63 -14.68 5.20
CA ARG A 58 5.54 -15.52 4.67
C ARG A 58 4.90 -14.91 3.43
N ALA A 59 4.77 -13.59 3.36
CA ALA A 59 4.30 -12.91 2.16
C ALA A 59 5.21 -13.19 0.95
N ILE A 60 6.53 -13.07 1.12
CA ILE A 60 7.51 -13.35 0.06
C ILE A 60 7.37 -14.80 -0.43
N THR A 61 7.32 -15.78 0.49
CA THR A 61 7.12 -17.19 0.11
C THR A 61 5.84 -17.41 -0.70
N HIS A 62 4.75 -16.73 -0.36
CA HIS A 62 3.50 -16.80 -1.13
C HIS A 62 3.63 -16.19 -2.52
N PHE A 63 4.32 -15.05 -2.63
CA PHE A 63 4.55 -14.41 -3.93
C PHE A 63 5.46 -15.25 -4.82
N ASP A 64 6.52 -15.84 -4.26
CA ASP A 64 7.41 -16.74 -5.00
C ASP A 64 6.64 -17.94 -5.56
N GLU A 65 5.82 -18.59 -4.72
CA GLU A 65 5.02 -19.72 -5.16
C GLU A 65 3.97 -19.29 -6.20
N ALA A 66 3.34 -18.13 -6.02
CA ALA A 66 2.41 -17.58 -7.00
C ALA A 66 3.08 -17.34 -8.37
N ILE A 67 4.31 -16.80 -8.36
CA ILE A 67 5.11 -16.58 -9.58
C ILE A 67 5.43 -17.93 -10.24
N THR A 68 5.88 -18.93 -9.48
CA THR A 68 6.18 -20.27 -10.00
C THR A 68 4.95 -20.90 -10.65
N VAL A 69 3.82 -20.96 -9.94
CA VAL A 69 2.59 -21.59 -10.44
C VAL A 69 2.03 -20.83 -11.65
N ALA A 70 2.00 -19.49 -11.61
CA ALA A 70 1.54 -18.69 -12.74
C ALA A 70 2.43 -18.86 -13.97
N THR A 71 3.76 -18.95 -13.78
CA THR A 71 4.70 -19.19 -14.88
C THR A 71 4.44 -20.55 -15.53
N ALA A 72 4.24 -21.60 -14.74
CA ALA A 72 3.91 -22.93 -15.25
C ALA A 72 2.54 -22.96 -15.97
N GLY A 73 1.57 -22.19 -15.48
CA GLY A 73 0.23 -22.05 -16.10
C GLY A 73 0.16 -21.12 -17.31
N SER A 74 1.26 -20.47 -17.69
CA SER A 74 1.31 -19.43 -18.73
C SER A 74 1.31 -20.03 -20.16
N ILE A 75 0.22 -20.71 -20.53
CA ILE A 75 0.09 -21.41 -21.83
C ILE A 75 -1.19 -20.95 -22.55
N GLY A 76 -1.10 -20.68 -23.86
CA GLY A 76 -2.26 -20.34 -24.70
C GLY A 76 -3.05 -19.14 -24.19
N ALA A 77 -4.35 -19.32 -23.95
CA ALA A 77 -5.25 -18.24 -23.48
C ALA A 77 -4.90 -17.72 -22.08
N ASN A 78 -4.09 -18.45 -21.30
CA ASN A 78 -3.75 -18.08 -19.92
C ASN A 78 -2.61 -17.07 -19.81
N VAL A 79 -1.85 -16.82 -20.88
CA VAL A 79 -0.61 -16.02 -20.82
C VAL A 79 -0.83 -14.65 -20.18
N THR A 80 -1.86 -13.90 -20.61
CA THR A 80 -2.12 -12.55 -20.07
C THR A 80 -2.48 -12.59 -18.58
N ALA A 81 -3.33 -13.53 -18.17
CA ALA A 81 -3.74 -13.66 -16.77
C ALA A 81 -2.59 -14.13 -15.87
N ALA A 82 -1.73 -15.02 -16.39
CA ALA A 82 -0.52 -15.46 -15.71
C ALA A 82 0.47 -14.30 -15.51
N GLN A 83 0.73 -13.51 -16.56
CA GLN A 83 1.63 -12.36 -16.48
C GLN A 83 1.13 -11.31 -15.49
N ASP A 84 -0.18 -11.08 -15.41
CA ASP A 84 -0.76 -10.20 -14.40
C ASP A 84 -0.48 -10.71 -12.98
N LEU A 85 -0.70 -12.00 -12.70
CA LEU A 85 -0.40 -12.62 -11.41
C LEU A 85 1.09 -12.56 -11.05
N ILE A 86 1.97 -12.78 -12.01
CA ILE A 86 3.43 -12.68 -11.84
C ILE A 86 3.81 -11.25 -11.46
N ASN A 87 3.29 -10.25 -12.17
CA ASN A 87 3.68 -8.85 -11.97
C ASN A 87 3.14 -8.27 -10.66
N MET A 88 1.89 -8.57 -10.26
CA MET A 88 1.42 -8.17 -8.92
C MET A 88 2.25 -8.85 -7.83
N SER A 89 2.63 -10.11 -8.02
CA SER A 89 3.43 -10.83 -7.03
C SER A 89 4.83 -10.25 -6.89
N ARG A 90 5.46 -9.84 -8.00
CA ARG A 90 6.76 -9.12 -7.98
C ARG A 90 6.68 -7.80 -7.21
N VAL A 91 5.63 -6.99 -7.43
CA VAL A 91 5.45 -5.74 -6.67
C VAL A 91 5.26 -6.03 -5.19
N GLY A 92 4.41 -6.99 -4.84
CA GLY A 92 4.17 -7.39 -3.45
C GLY A 92 5.42 -7.94 -2.75
N ALA A 93 6.20 -8.79 -3.43
CA ALA A 93 7.44 -9.33 -2.91
C ALA A 93 8.51 -8.25 -2.74
N ALA A 94 8.64 -7.33 -3.71
CA ALA A 94 9.52 -6.17 -3.62
C ALA A 94 9.16 -5.29 -2.40
N ARG A 95 7.86 -5.02 -2.18
CA ARG A 95 7.38 -4.28 -1.01
C ARG A 95 7.77 -5.01 0.28
N ALA A 96 7.43 -6.29 0.40
CA ALA A 96 7.70 -7.08 1.60
C ALA A 96 9.20 -7.15 1.94
N ALA A 97 10.05 -7.41 0.94
CA ALA A 97 11.50 -7.44 1.10
C ALA A 97 12.04 -6.06 1.52
N LEU A 98 11.54 -4.98 0.92
CA LEU A 98 11.91 -3.62 1.31
C LEU A 98 11.50 -3.32 2.76
N LYS A 99 10.33 -3.78 3.23
CA LYS A 99 9.90 -3.64 4.63
C LYS A 99 10.78 -4.40 5.62
N LEU A 100 11.32 -5.55 5.21
CA LEU A 100 12.28 -6.30 6.02
C LEU A 100 13.63 -5.60 6.15
N GLY A 101 13.95 -4.69 5.22
CA GLY A 101 15.28 -4.09 5.07
C GLY A 101 16.20 -4.88 4.14
N ASP A 102 15.68 -5.86 3.40
CA ASP A 102 16.44 -6.66 2.45
C ASP A 102 16.47 -5.95 1.08
N ALA A 103 17.38 -4.99 0.95
CA ALA A 103 17.50 -4.17 -0.25
C ALA A 103 17.87 -4.99 -1.50
N ALA A 104 18.71 -6.01 -1.34
CA ALA A 104 19.14 -6.86 -2.44
C ALA A 104 17.95 -7.65 -3.00
N LEU A 105 17.19 -8.33 -2.13
CA LEU A 105 16.00 -9.08 -2.52
C LEU A 105 14.89 -8.18 -3.05
N ALA A 106 14.68 -6.99 -2.46
CA ALA A 106 13.68 -6.06 -2.96
C ALA A 106 13.96 -5.63 -4.41
N ARG A 107 15.23 -5.41 -4.74
CA ARG A 107 15.68 -5.03 -6.08
C ARG A 107 15.46 -6.14 -7.12
N THR A 108 15.69 -7.41 -6.78
CA THR A 108 15.50 -8.52 -7.73
C THR A 108 14.06 -8.61 -8.21
N TYR A 109 13.07 -8.42 -7.34
CA TYR A 109 11.68 -8.40 -7.74
C TYR A 109 11.28 -7.11 -8.47
N ALA A 110 11.68 -5.95 -7.93
CA ALA A 110 11.25 -4.64 -8.47
C ALA A 110 11.75 -4.41 -9.91
N SER A 111 12.97 -4.82 -10.22
CA SER A 111 13.56 -4.68 -11.56
C SER A 111 12.84 -5.48 -12.65
N LEU A 112 12.04 -6.48 -12.28
CA LEU A 112 11.29 -7.34 -13.20
C LEU A 112 9.86 -6.84 -13.47
N VAL A 113 9.44 -5.73 -12.87
CA VAL A 113 8.09 -5.16 -13.05
C VAL A 113 8.05 -4.31 -14.33
N PRO A 114 7.14 -4.58 -15.28
CA PRO A 114 7.02 -3.78 -16.51
C PRO A 114 6.66 -2.31 -16.23
N ALA A 115 7.20 -1.38 -17.03
CA ALA A 115 7.18 0.07 -16.78
C ALA A 115 5.79 0.72 -16.65
N ASN A 116 4.72 0.05 -17.06
CA ASN A 116 3.32 0.54 -17.00
C ASN A 116 2.38 -0.41 -16.25
N TYR A 117 2.92 -1.36 -15.49
CA TYR A 117 2.11 -2.32 -14.77
C TYR A 117 1.25 -1.64 -13.70
N GLU A 118 -0.04 -1.93 -13.68
CA GLU A 118 -0.97 -1.50 -12.63
C GLU A 118 -1.97 -2.62 -12.34
N LYS A 119 -2.16 -2.92 -11.05
CA LYS A 119 -3.20 -3.82 -10.55
C LYS A 119 -4.22 -3.04 -9.74
N LEU A 120 -5.49 -3.21 -10.11
CA LEU A 120 -6.62 -2.56 -9.49
C LEU A 120 -7.30 -3.48 -8.46
N ALA A 121 -7.65 -2.89 -7.32
CA ALA A 121 -8.74 -3.35 -6.48
C ALA A 121 -10.01 -2.76 -7.08
N TYR A 122 -10.88 -3.65 -7.57
CA TYR A 122 -12.09 -3.26 -8.29
C TYR A 122 -13.22 -2.92 -7.33
N TYR A 123 -13.89 -1.82 -7.61
CA TYR A 123 -15.10 -1.35 -6.96
C TYR A 123 -16.13 -1.00 -8.03
N SER A 124 -17.40 -1.11 -7.67
CA SER A 124 -18.52 -0.94 -8.59
C SER A 124 -19.70 -0.28 -7.87
N SER A 125 -20.60 0.32 -8.64
CA SER A 125 -21.88 0.84 -8.14
C SER A 125 -23.03 -0.16 -8.28
N ASN A 126 -22.77 -1.41 -8.65
CA ASN A 126 -23.80 -2.41 -8.89
C ASN A 126 -24.45 -2.86 -7.57
N THR A 127 -23.66 -3.01 -6.50
CA THR A 127 -24.17 -3.34 -5.16
C THR A 127 -23.38 -2.63 -4.08
N VAL A 128 -24.02 -2.40 -2.93
CA VAL A 128 -23.36 -1.77 -1.77
C VAL A 128 -22.13 -2.55 -1.29
N ARG A 129 -22.08 -3.87 -1.50
CA ARG A 129 -20.94 -4.72 -1.12
C ARG A 129 -19.71 -4.51 -2.01
N GLU A 130 -19.91 -3.95 -3.20
CA GLU A 130 -18.85 -3.67 -4.18
C GLU A 130 -18.41 -2.20 -4.15
N ASN A 131 -19.10 -1.36 -3.38
CA ASN A 131 -18.75 0.05 -3.26
C ASN A 131 -17.36 0.22 -2.63
N ASN A 132 -16.64 1.22 -3.12
CA ASN A 132 -15.46 1.74 -2.45
C ASN A 132 -15.88 2.35 -1.10
N ALA A 133 -15.51 1.69 -0.01
CA ALA A 133 -15.87 2.10 1.35
C ALA A 133 -15.34 3.50 1.72
N LEU A 134 -14.26 3.99 1.07
CA LEU A 134 -13.75 5.34 1.30
C LEU A 134 -14.68 6.43 0.79
N ASN A 135 -15.57 6.13 -0.16
CA ASN A 135 -16.61 7.08 -0.56
C ASN A 135 -17.44 7.47 0.67
N ALA A 136 -18.00 6.51 1.40
CA ALA A 136 -18.84 6.79 2.58
C ALA A 136 -18.09 7.54 3.69
N LEU A 137 -16.78 7.33 3.82
CA LEU A 137 -15.96 7.99 4.85
C LEU A 137 -15.62 9.46 4.50
N THR A 138 -15.74 9.84 3.22
CA THR A 138 -15.31 11.16 2.69
C THR A 138 -16.44 12.01 2.12
N HIS A 139 -17.57 11.40 1.77
CA HIS A 139 -18.70 12.04 1.09
C HIS A 139 -19.69 12.62 2.12
N ALA A 140 -20.09 13.88 1.92
CA ALA A 140 -20.52 14.86 2.93
C ALA A 140 -21.79 14.55 3.79
N SER A 141 -21.94 15.37 4.84
CA SER A 141 -22.71 15.25 6.09
C SER A 141 -22.29 14.04 6.95
N GLY A 142 -21.47 14.32 7.97
CA GLY A 142 -20.99 13.29 8.90
C GLY A 142 -19.76 12.50 8.41
N ALA A 143 -18.96 13.07 7.50
CA ALA A 143 -17.71 12.44 7.05
C ALA A 143 -16.78 12.15 8.24
N SER A 144 -16.19 10.96 8.26
CA SER A 144 -15.38 10.46 9.38
C SER A 144 -13.89 10.33 9.05
N LEU A 145 -13.49 10.58 7.80
CA LEU A 145 -12.09 10.57 7.37
C LEU A 145 -11.59 11.99 7.05
N GLY A 146 -10.80 12.54 7.98
CA GLY A 146 -10.07 13.80 7.79
C GLY A 146 -8.65 13.60 7.27
N MET A 147 -8.13 14.59 6.56
CA MET A 147 -6.73 14.63 6.13
C MET A 147 -5.81 14.96 7.32
N TYR A 148 -4.71 14.22 7.46
CA TYR A 148 -3.66 14.59 8.42
C TYR A 148 -3.01 15.93 8.02
N VAL A 149 -2.64 16.75 9.00
CA VAL A 149 -2.17 18.14 8.80
C VAL A 149 -0.99 18.26 7.82
N LYS A 150 -0.10 17.27 7.76
CA LYS A 150 1.03 17.25 6.82
C LYS A 150 0.61 17.14 5.35
N PHE A 151 -0.60 16.66 5.08
CA PHE A 151 -1.15 16.52 3.72
C PHE A 151 -2.11 17.65 3.36
N GLN A 152 -2.32 18.62 4.24
CA GLN A 152 -3.17 19.78 3.98
C GLN A 152 -2.37 20.90 3.33
N GLY A 153 -3.02 21.69 2.46
CA GLY A 153 -2.44 22.92 1.90
C GLY A 153 -1.21 22.73 1.01
N LEU A 154 -0.92 21.52 0.54
CA LEU A 154 0.29 21.20 -0.21
C LEU A 154 0.31 21.78 -1.64
N ASN A 155 -0.83 22.18 -2.19
CA ASN A 155 -1.00 22.49 -3.62
C ASN A 155 -0.50 21.37 -4.55
N ASP A 156 -0.53 20.12 -4.09
CA ASP A 156 -0.10 18.95 -4.83
C ASP A 156 -1.32 18.20 -5.40
N PRO A 157 -1.51 18.11 -6.72
CA PRO A 157 -2.68 17.49 -7.32
C PRO A 157 -2.81 15.99 -7.03
N ARG A 158 -1.76 15.32 -6.53
CA ARG A 158 -1.80 13.91 -6.12
C ARG A 158 -2.49 13.69 -4.79
N VAL A 159 -2.51 14.73 -3.94
CA VAL A 159 -3.16 14.75 -2.63
C VAL A 159 -4.20 15.87 -2.58
N PRO A 160 -5.26 15.78 -3.42
CA PRO A 160 -6.19 16.89 -3.57
C PRO A 160 -7.11 17.04 -2.34
N GLN A 161 -7.44 18.28 -2.01
CA GLN A 161 -8.30 18.67 -0.89
C GLN A 161 -9.35 19.70 -1.34
N PRO A 162 -10.56 19.76 -0.75
CA PRO A 162 -11.55 20.77 -1.09
C PRO A 162 -11.07 22.19 -0.74
N ALA A 163 -11.66 23.20 -1.39
CA ALA A 163 -11.31 24.61 -1.16
C ALA A 163 -11.63 25.10 0.26
N ALA A 164 -12.63 24.50 0.91
CA ALA A 164 -13.02 24.77 2.28
C ALA A 164 -13.20 23.45 3.03
N THR A 165 -13.10 23.53 4.36
CA THR A 165 -13.43 22.41 5.26
C THR A 165 -14.93 22.13 5.26
N GLN A 166 -15.30 20.94 5.74
CA GLN A 166 -16.69 20.57 6.01
C GLN A 166 -16.82 20.04 7.45
N LEU A 167 -18.06 19.97 7.96
CA LEU A 167 -18.32 19.35 9.26
C LEU A 167 -18.08 17.83 9.19
N GLY A 168 -17.24 17.34 10.09
CA GLY A 168 -17.02 15.92 10.32
C GLY A 168 -18.08 15.31 11.24
N LEU A 169 -17.99 13.99 11.43
CA LEU A 169 -18.93 13.20 12.24
C LEU A 169 -19.12 13.74 13.68
N THR A 170 -18.11 14.37 14.26
CA THR A 170 -18.13 14.93 15.62
C THR A 170 -18.42 16.45 15.66
N GLY A 171 -18.81 17.06 14.54
CA GLY A 171 -19.05 18.49 14.41
C GLY A 171 -17.79 19.35 14.24
N GLY A 172 -16.59 18.75 14.30
CA GLY A 172 -15.33 19.44 14.02
C GLY A 172 -15.15 19.76 12.53
N SER A 173 -14.45 20.85 12.21
CA SER A 173 -14.13 21.22 10.83
C SER A 173 -12.97 20.38 10.29
N ILE A 174 -13.16 19.69 9.18
CA ILE A 174 -12.15 18.81 8.56
C ILE A 174 -12.01 19.05 7.07
N TYR A 175 -10.78 18.89 6.56
CA TYR A 175 -10.56 18.63 5.13
C TYR A 175 -10.75 17.14 4.88
N THR A 176 -11.66 16.78 3.98
CA THR A 176 -11.78 15.39 3.50
C THR A 176 -11.01 15.22 2.20
N PRO A 177 -10.27 14.13 2.02
CA PRO A 177 -9.51 13.91 0.80
C PRO A 177 -10.43 13.81 -0.43
N LEU A 178 -10.00 14.41 -1.54
CA LEU A 178 -10.58 14.21 -2.87
C LEU A 178 -9.95 12.96 -3.52
N THR A 179 -10.36 12.61 -4.74
CA THR A 179 -9.80 11.46 -5.47
C THR A 179 -8.30 11.63 -5.68
N PRO A 180 -7.42 10.82 -5.06
CA PRO A 180 -5.97 11.00 -5.15
C PRO A 180 -5.35 10.17 -6.28
N TYR A 181 -4.06 10.36 -6.52
CA TYR A 181 -3.35 9.84 -7.70
C TYR A 181 -3.49 8.32 -7.96
N MET A 182 -3.61 7.52 -6.89
CA MET A 182 -3.70 6.05 -6.98
C MET A 182 -5.12 5.53 -7.25
N TYR A 183 -6.07 6.42 -7.55
CA TYR A 183 -7.48 6.07 -7.73
C TYR A 183 -7.90 6.35 -9.16
N THR A 184 -8.73 5.49 -9.74
CA THR A 184 -9.33 5.77 -11.04
C THR A 184 -10.29 6.94 -10.94
N GLY A 185 -10.27 7.80 -11.96
CA GLY A 185 -11.01 9.07 -11.94
C GLY A 185 -10.22 10.24 -11.35
N TRP A 186 -8.96 10.02 -10.93
CA TRP A 186 -8.06 11.11 -10.59
C TRP A 186 -7.86 12.05 -11.78
N VAL A 187 -7.95 13.34 -11.51
CA VAL A 187 -7.60 14.42 -12.43
C VAL A 187 -6.73 15.44 -11.70
N PRO A 188 -5.73 16.05 -12.35
CA PRO A 188 -4.78 16.96 -11.71
C PRO A 188 -5.36 18.38 -11.51
N SER A 189 -6.54 18.50 -10.90
CA SER A 189 -7.26 19.77 -10.73
C SER A 189 -7.30 20.30 -9.29
N GLY A 190 -6.48 19.74 -8.39
CA GLY A 190 -6.34 20.21 -7.01
C GLY A 190 -7.68 20.25 -6.28
N SER A 191 -8.12 21.43 -5.85
CA SER A 191 -9.39 21.60 -5.14
C SER A 191 -10.64 21.39 -5.98
N ALA A 192 -10.51 21.36 -7.31
CA ALA A 192 -11.57 20.99 -8.24
C ALA A 192 -11.54 19.49 -8.58
N SER A 193 -10.72 18.66 -7.92
CA SER A 193 -10.73 17.21 -8.12
C SER A 193 -12.07 16.61 -7.65
N PRO A 194 -12.62 15.62 -8.37
CA PRO A 194 -13.86 14.98 -7.96
C PRO A 194 -13.69 14.28 -6.61
N ARG A 195 -14.80 14.16 -5.86
CA ARG A 195 -14.86 13.29 -4.68
C ARG A 195 -14.62 11.84 -5.09
N ILE A 196 -14.07 11.04 -4.17
CA ILE A 196 -13.90 9.59 -4.36
C ILE A 196 -15.29 9.00 -4.63
N ALA A 197 -15.50 8.39 -5.79
CA ALA A 197 -16.77 7.78 -6.15
C ALA A 197 -16.87 6.35 -5.60
N VAL A 198 -18.10 5.83 -5.49
CA VAL A 198 -18.33 4.44 -5.06
C VAL A 198 -17.68 3.41 -5.97
N ASN A 199 -17.41 3.76 -7.24
CA ASN A 199 -16.75 2.90 -8.23
C ASN A 199 -15.31 3.34 -8.53
N SER A 200 -14.70 4.19 -7.70
CA SER A 200 -13.28 4.54 -7.83
C SER A 200 -12.43 3.33 -7.45
N ASN A 201 -11.80 2.68 -8.44
CA ASN A 201 -10.83 1.60 -8.26
C ASN A 201 -9.54 2.13 -7.63
N ILE A 202 -8.89 1.30 -6.81
CA ILE A 202 -7.61 1.65 -6.15
C ILE A 202 -6.49 0.84 -6.77
N LYS A 203 -5.41 1.51 -7.19
CA LYS A 203 -4.17 0.88 -7.63
C LYS A 203 -3.41 0.36 -6.41
N PHE A 204 -3.28 -0.96 -6.25
CA PHE A 204 -2.62 -1.55 -5.07
C PHE A 204 -1.26 -2.18 -5.38
N ALA A 205 -0.95 -2.43 -6.65
CA ALA A 205 0.36 -2.86 -7.13
C ALA A 205 0.70 -2.11 -8.41
N THR A 206 1.82 -1.38 -8.45
CA THR A 206 2.17 -0.55 -9.62
C THR A 206 3.65 -0.60 -9.94
N ALA A 207 3.98 -0.33 -11.20
CA ALA A 207 5.35 -0.08 -11.65
C ALA A 207 5.97 1.12 -10.93
N LEU A 208 5.16 2.14 -10.59
CA LEU A 208 5.63 3.27 -9.80
C LEU A 208 6.14 2.82 -8.44
N GLU A 209 5.47 1.87 -7.80
CA GLU A 209 5.95 1.33 -6.54
C GLU A 209 7.29 0.60 -6.69
N ALA A 210 7.43 -0.22 -7.73
CA ALA A 210 8.68 -0.87 -8.04
C ALA A 210 9.80 0.16 -8.30
N GLN A 211 9.53 1.27 -8.98
CA GLN A 211 10.50 2.36 -9.17
C GLN A 211 10.91 3.01 -7.85
N TYR A 212 9.97 3.21 -6.92
CA TYR A 212 10.32 3.67 -5.58
C TYR A 212 11.20 2.65 -4.84
N VAL A 213 10.91 1.36 -4.94
CA VAL A 213 11.76 0.31 -4.36
C VAL A 213 13.18 0.41 -4.94
N LEU A 214 13.30 0.50 -6.27
CA LEU A 214 14.60 0.64 -6.93
C LEU A 214 15.35 1.89 -6.44
N ALA A 215 14.71 3.06 -6.46
CA ALA A 215 15.28 4.32 -6.01
C ALA A 215 15.71 4.29 -4.53
N GLU A 216 14.92 3.64 -3.65
CA GLU A 216 15.29 3.45 -2.26
C GLU A 216 16.51 2.52 -2.11
N THR A 217 16.58 1.42 -2.87
CA THR A 217 17.69 0.46 -2.83
C THR A 217 18.97 1.01 -3.48
N ASP A 218 18.85 1.87 -4.48
CA ASP A 218 19.98 2.53 -5.15
C ASP A 218 20.61 3.62 -4.27
N GLY A 219 19.84 4.20 -3.35
CA GLY A 219 20.28 5.32 -2.53
C GLY A 219 20.37 6.64 -3.31
N PRO A 220 21.12 7.63 -2.82
CA PRO A 220 21.10 9.00 -3.35
C PRO A 220 21.95 9.17 -4.61
N THR A 221 21.53 8.54 -5.71
CA THR A 221 22.20 8.58 -7.02
C THR A 221 21.60 9.67 -7.94
N PRO A 222 22.28 10.02 -9.05
CA PRO A 222 21.68 10.86 -10.09
C PRO A 222 20.37 10.28 -10.67
N ALA A 223 20.25 8.95 -10.75
CA ALA A 223 19.01 8.30 -11.20
C ALA A 223 17.87 8.52 -10.18
N THR A 224 18.16 8.41 -8.88
CA THR A 224 17.21 8.72 -7.81
C THR A 224 16.79 10.20 -7.84
N LEU A 225 17.71 11.12 -8.07
CA LEU A 225 17.39 12.55 -8.23
C LEU A 225 16.47 12.80 -9.42
N ASN A 226 16.75 12.18 -10.56
CA ASN A 226 15.91 12.28 -11.76
C ASN A 226 14.50 11.75 -11.49
N PHE A 227 14.39 10.60 -10.84
CA PHE A 227 13.10 10.03 -10.46
C PHE A 227 12.35 10.93 -9.48
N VAL A 228 13.01 11.46 -8.45
CA VAL A 228 12.41 12.43 -7.51
C VAL A 228 11.90 13.66 -8.26
N ASN A 229 12.68 14.23 -9.17
CA ASN A 229 12.26 15.40 -9.95
C ASN A 229 11.09 15.09 -10.90
N GLN A 230 11.04 13.88 -11.46
CA GLN A 230 9.88 13.41 -12.21
C GLN A 230 8.61 13.38 -11.33
N ARG A 231 8.71 12.86 -10.10
CA ARG A 231 7.57 12.81 -9.16
C ARG A 231 7.17 14.20 -8.64
N ARG A 232 8.14 15.08 -8.41
CA ARG A 232 7.91 16.50 -8.10
C ARG A 232 7.11 17.19 -9.20
N ALA A 233 7.45 16.96 -10.47
CA ALA A 233 6.70 17.52 -11.60
C ALA A 233 5.24 17.04 -11.63
N VAL A 234 4.97 15.75 -11.34
CA VAL A 234 3.58 15.24 -11.19
C VAL A 234 2.86 15.96 -10.06
N GLY A 235 3.57 16.32 -8.99
CA GLY A 235 3.04 17.12 -7.89
C GLY A 235 2.97 18.63 -8.13
N GLY A 236 3.26 19.12 -9.33
CA GLY A 236 3.27 20.56 -9.62
C GLY A 236 4.43 21.32 -8.95
N GLN A 237 5.47 20.61 -8.50
CA GLN A 237 6.63 21.18 -7.81
C GLN A 237 7.80 21.34 -8.78
N GLY A 238 8.56 22.44 -8.64
CA GLY A 238 9.78 22.66 -9.41
C GLY A 238 10.88 21.66 -9.10
N ALA A 239 11.78 21.43 -10.07
CA ALA A 239 12.93 20.54 -9.90
C ALA A 239 13.88 21.05 -8.80
N VAL A 240 14.60 20.12 -8.17
CA VAL A 240 15.61 20.37 -7.14
C VAL A 240 16.93 19.69 -7.49
N ALA A 241 18.01 20.11 -6.83
CA ALA A 241 19.34 19.52 -6.93
C ALA A 241 19.80 19.01 -5.55
N LEU A 242 19.08 18.02 -5.01
CA LEU A 242 19.37 17.42 -3.70
C LEU A 242 20.35 16.26 -3.82
N THR A 243 21.11 16.00 -2.76
CA THR A 243 22.03 14.86 -2.64
C THR A 243 21.96 14.24 -1.24
N GLY A 244 22.60 13.08 -1.06
CA GLY A 244 22.73 12.43 0.25
C GLY A 244 21.39 12.21 0.98
N ALA A 245 21.39 12.44 2.29
CA ALA A 245 20.21 12.26 3.13
C ALA A 245 19.03 13.20 2.76
N ALA A 246 19.31 14.39 2.23
CA ALA A 246 18.28 15.33 1.81
C ALA A 246 17.49 14.79 0.61
N LEU A 247 18.19 14.17 -0.36
CA LEU A 247 17.54 13.50 -1.50
C LEU A 247 16.68 12.32 -1.03
N MET A 248 17.17 11.49 -0.12
CA MET A 248 16.38 10.36 0.40
C MET A 248 15.17 10.80 1.23
N THR A 249 15.29 11.92 1.94
CA THR A 249 14.16 12.55 2.64
C THR A 249 13.09 12.99 1.65
N GLU A 250 13.50 13.69 0.57
CA GLU A 250 12.57 14.11 -0.48
C GLU A 250 11.92 12.91 -1.18
N LEU A 251 12.68 11.83 -1.45
CA LEU A 251 12.12 10.58 -1.99
C LEU A 251 11.02 10.02 -1.08
N ALA A 252 11.24 9.98 0.23
CA ALA A 252 10.25 9.52 1.21
C ALA A 252 8.99 10.40 1.27
N GLU A 253 9.13 11.71 1.06
CA GLU A 253 8.01 12.65 0.96
C GLU A 253 7.23 12.48 -0.34
N GLN A 254 7.92 12.30 -1.47
CA GLN A 254 7.28 12.02 -2.76
C GLN A 254 6.51 10.69 -2.69
N ARG A 255 7.09 9.65 -2.08
CA ARG A 255 6.41 8.35 -1.84
C ARG A 255 5.14 8.54 -1.03
N ALA A 256 5.18 9.34 0.03
CA ALA A 256 4.03 9.60 0.88
C ALA A 256 2.85 10.23 0.13
N ARG A 257 3.15 11.12 -0.83
CA ARG A 257 2.15 11.82 -1.66
C ARG A 257 1.62 10.93 -2.78
N ASP A 258 2.49 10.20 -3.46
CA ASP A 258 2.09 9.29 -4.54
C ASP A 258 1.21 8.15 -4.04
N PHE A 259 1.50 7.59 -2.87
CA PHE A 259 0.76 6.46 -2.28
C PHE A 259 -0.28 6.90 -1.24
N TYR A 260 -0.69 8.17 -1.26
CA TYR A 260 -1.70 8.70 -0.35
C TYR A 260 -3.00 7.90 -0.45
N LEU A 261 -3.53 7.48 0.70
CA LEU A 261 -4.71 6.58 0.84
C LEU A 261 -4.60 5.21 0.16
N THR A 262 -3.41 4.62 0.07
CA THR A 262 -3.24 3.23 -0.41
C THR A 262 -2.93 2.21 0.70
N GLY A 263 -2.96 2.64 1.97
CA GLY A 263 -2.73 1.77 3.14
C GLY A 263 -1.27 1.47 3.47
N GLN A 264 -0.30 1.97 2.70
CA GLN A 264 1.13 1.61 2.84
C GLN A 264 1.91 2.45 3.86
N ARG A 265 1.39 3.64 4.23
CA ARG A 265 2.16 4.65 4.98
C ARG A 265 2.59 4.15 6.36
N LEU A 266 1.74 3.39 7.06
CA LEU A 266 2.11 2.86 8.38
C LEU A 266 3.34 1.93 8.28
N GLY A 267 3.36 1.02 7.29
CA GLY A 267 4.51 0.18 7.03
C GLY A 267 5.75 0.98 6.62
N ASP A 268 5.61 2.07 5.86
CA ASP A 268 6.73 2.97 5.52
C ASP A 268 7.32 3.61 6.79
N LEU A 269 6.48 4.19 7.64
CA LEU A 269 6.89 4.86 8.88
C LEU A 269 7.63 3.91 9.83
N ARG A 270 7.13 2.67 9.97
CA ARG A 270 7.76 1.63 10.79
C ARG A 270 9.14 1.25 10.26
N ARG A 271 9.28 1.09 8.95
CA ARG A 271 10.57 0.79 8.31
C ARG A 271 11.56 1.94 8.48
N TYR A 272 11.14 3.19 8.27
CA TYR A 272 12.01 4.36 8.46
C TYR A 272 12.49 4.46 9.91
N LEU A 273 11.61 4.20 10.88
CA LEU A 273 11.97 4.16 12.29
C LEU A 273 13.00 3.06 12.57
N LYS A 274 12.83 1.84 12.02
CA LYS A 274 13.82 0.75 12.11
C LYS A 274 15.18 1.16 11.51
N GLY A 275 15.18 2.00 10.48
CA GLY A 275 16.37 2.58 9.86
C GLY A 275 16.93 3.83 10.56
N GLY A 276 16.37 4.26 11.70
CA GLY A 276 16.86 5.38 12.50
C GLY A 276 16.17 6.73 12.25
N THR A 277 15.17 6.80 11.38
CA THR A 277 14.44 8.05 11.06
C THR A 277 13.00 7.96 11.55
N ASP A 278 12.67 8.63 12.66
CA ASP A 278 11.29 8.71 13.13
C ASP A 278 10.49 9.76 12.33
N LEU A 279 9.58 9.28 11.49
CA LEU A 279 8.65 10.12 10.71
C LEU A 279 7.20 10.04 11.20
N PHE A 280 6.95 9.41 12.36
CA PHE A 280 5.62 9.37 12.93
C PHE A 280 5.17 10.76 13.42
N PRO A 281 3.85 11.02 13.42
CA PRO A 281 3.30 12.20 14.07
C PRO A 281 3.70 12.28 15.55
N THR A 282 4.00 13.48 16.02
CA THR A 282 4.30 13.79 17.42
C THR A 282 3.55 15.05 17.85
N GLY A 283 3.51 15.33 19.15
CA GLY A 283 2.85 16.51 19.71
C GLY A 283 1.33 16.36 19.82
N LYS A 284 0.63 17.50 19.81
CA LYS A 284 -0.83 17.55 19.99
C LYS A 284 -1.56 16.84 18.86
N TYR A 285 -2.52 15.99 19.20
CA TYR A 285 -3.41 15.39 18.23
C TYR A 285 -4.31 16.47 17.60
N PRO A 286 -4.47 16.53 16.26
CA PRO A 286 -5.11 17.67 15.61
C PRO A 286 -6.59 17.93 15.98
N VAL A 287 -7.32 16.88 16.39
CA VAL A 287 -8.79 16.95 16.56
C VAL A 287 -9.24 16.85 18.03
N PHE A 288 -8.41 16.28 18.90
CA PHE A 288 -8.70 16.08 20.33
C PHE A 288 -7.65 16.78 21.17
N ASN A 289 -7.92 16.94 22.47
CA ASN A 289 -6.97 17.56 23.39
C ASN A 289 -5.81 16.64 23.80
N ASP A 290 -5.83 15.40 23.33
CA ASP A 290 -4.76 14.43 23.58
C ASP A 290 -3.51 14.73 22.76
N SER A 291 -2.40 14.10 23.14
CA SER A 291 -1.18 14.05 22.33
C SER A 291 -1.09 12.71 21.61
N TYR A 292 -0.33 12.67 20.51
CA TYR A 292 0.04 11.40 19.91
C TYR A 292 0.75 10.50 20.93
N GLY A 293 0.29 9.26 21.05
CA GLY A 293 0.90 8.24 21.89
C GLY A 293 2.12 7.59 21.27
N ALA A 294 2.69 6.61 21.96
CA ALA A 294 3.87 5.87 21.51
C ALA A 294 3.57 4.70 20.56
N ALA A 295 2.31 4.41 20.27
CA ALA A 295 1.93 3.28 19.42
C ALA A 295 2.42 3.48 17.98
N LYS A 296 3.16 2.50 17.45
CA LYS A 296 3.72 2.51 16.08
C LYS A 296 3.09 1.43 15.18
N CYS A 297 2.06 0.74 15.66
CA CYS A 297 1.34 -0.32 14.97
C CYS A 297 -0.11 -0.40 15.50
N LEU A 298 -0.97 -1.11 14.77
CA LEU A 298 -2.31 -1.45 15.20
C LEU A 298 -2.26 -2.49 16.33
N ILE A 299 -3.20 -2.37 17.26
CA ILE A 299 -3.35 -3.29 18.39
C ILE A 299 -4.14 -4.51 17.93
N VAL A 300 -3.71 -5.70 18.34
CA VAL A 300 -4.47 -6.92 18.12
C VAL A 300 -5.75 -6.89 18.96
N PRO A 301 -6.95 -7.13 18.38
CA PRO A 301 -8.20 -7.09 19.12
C PRO A 301 -8.21 -8.03 20.33
N LEU A 302 -8.82 -7.59 21.44
CA LEU A 302 -8.89 -8.39 22.66
C LEU A 302 -9.57 -9.74 22.44
N SER A 303 -10.57 -9.81 21.55
CA SER A 303 -11.25 -11.05 21.17
C SER A 303 -10.30 -12.08 20.55
N GLU A 304 -9.33 -11.65 19.73
CA GLU A 304 -8.32 -12.54 19.16
C GLU A 304 -7.36 -13.05 20.24
N LYS A 305 -6.97 -12.18 21.19
CA LYS A 305 -6.10 -12.58 22.31
C LYS A 305 -6.79 -13.58 23.25
N ALA A 306 -8.06 -13.34 23.56
CA ALA A 306 -8.83 -14.19 24.47
C ALA A 306 -9.31 -15.49 23.79
N GLY A 307 -9.61 -15.45 22.49
CA GLY A 307 -10.14 -16.59 21.74
C GLY A 307 -9.07 -17.56 21.22
N ASN A 308 -7.81 -17.15 21.18
CA ASN A 308 -6.71 -18.00 20.76
C ASN A 308 -5.96 -18.58 21.98
N PRO A 309 -6.06 -19.90 22.24
CA PRO A 309 -5.39 -20.52 23.39
C PRO A 309 -3.86 -20.49 23.29
N ASN A 310 -3.31 -20.18 22.11
CA ASN A 310 -1.88 -20.11 21.86
C ASN A 310 -1.32 -18.67 21.90
N TYR A 311 -2.12 -17.67 22.29
CA TYR A 311 -1.69 -16.27 22.32
C TYR A 311 -0.63 -16.00 23.39
#